data_AF-E0ND44-F1
#
_entry.id   AF-E0ND44-F1
#
_cell.length_a   1.000
_cell.length_b   1.000
_cell.length_c   1.000
_cell.angle_alpha   90.00
_cell.angle_beta   90.00
_cell.angle_gamma   90.00
#
_symmetry.space_group_name_H-M   'P 1'
#
loop_
_entity.id
_entity.type
_entity.pdbx_description
1 polymer ?
#
loop_
_entity_poly.entity_id
_entity_poly.type
_entity_poly.pdbx_seq_one_letter_code
_entity_poly.pdbx_strand_id
1 'polypeptide(L)' 'MPTPPAALMVAPVRPNPPKDGKTATLLEHAAEFGGYVAELENQNQAWRDW' A
#
# COMPACT_ATOMS: atom_id res chain seq x y z
N MET A 1 21.76 -16.96 4.49
CA MET A 1 21.28 -15.58 4.30
C MET A 1 20.79 -15.05 5.64
N PRO A 2 20.92 -13.74 5.94
CA PRO A 2 20.30 -13.17 7.13
C PRO A 2 18.79 -13.40 7.11
N THR A 3 18.12 -13.26 8.25
CA THR A 3 16.65 -13.28 8.31
C THR A 3 16.13 -11.89 7.93
N PRO A 4 15.11 -11.79 7.04
CA PRO A 4 14.55 -10.49 6.68
C PRO A 4 13.93 -9.80 7.91
N PRO A 5 14.03 -8.46 8.03
CA PRO A 5 13.31 -7.70 9.05
C PRO A 5 11.81 -7.98 9.03
N ALA A 6 11.18 -8.06 10.22
CA ALA A 6 9.74 -8.30 10.33
C ALA A 6 8.89 -7.27 9.58
N ALA A 7 9.34 -6.02 9.47
CA ALA A 7 8.68 -4.96 8.71
C ALA A 7 8.57 -5.26 7.20
N LEU A 8 9.48 -6.07 6.63
CA LEU A 8 9.41 -6.53 5.24
C LEU A 8 8.38 -7.65 5.04
N MET A 9 8.00 -8.34 6.12
CA MET A 9 7.09 -9.48 6.09
C MET A 9 5.61 -9.07 6.24
N VAL A 10 5.34 -7.80 6.54
CA VAL A 10 3.98 -7.28 6.73
C VAL A 10 3.54 -6.59 5.44
N ALA A 11 2.69 -7.25 4.65
CA ALA A 11 2.18 -6.66 3.41
C ALA A 11 1.27 -5.44 3.70
N PRO A 12 1.41 -4.33 2.95
CA PRO A 12 0.46 -3.22 2.99
C PRO A 12 -0.97 -3.70 2.72
N VAL A 13 -1.94 -3.08 3.39
CA VAL A 13 -3.35 -3.46 3.27
C VAL A 13 -3.98 -2.69 2.12
N ARG A 14 -4.47 -3.42 1.12
CA ARG A 14 -5.19 -2.81 -0.01
C ARG A 14 -6.53 -2.23 0.45
N PRO A 15 -6.85 -0.97 0.15
CA PRO A 15 -8.17 -0.40 0.42
C PRO A 15 -9.28 -1.17 -0.31
N ASN A 16 -10.45 -1.24 0.33
CA ASN A 16 -11.63 -1.82 -0.30
C ASN A 16 -12.12 -0.93 -1.46
N PRO A 17 -12.85 -1.49 -2.44
CA PRO A 17 -13.46 -0.68 -3.49
C PRO A 17 -14.34 0.44 -2.91
N PRO A 18 -14.47 1.57 -3.61
CA PRO A 18 -15.33 2.66 -3.18
C PRO A 18 -16.78 2.18 -3.04
N LYS A 19 -17.45 2.64 -1.97
CA LYS A 19 -18.84 2.25 -1.65
C LYS A 19 -19.86 2.56 -2.75
N ASP A 20 -19.59 3.59 -3.56
CA ASP A 20 -20.41 4.01 -4.68
C ASP A 20 -19.56 4.77 -5.72
N GLY A 21 -20.15 5.04 -6.89
CA GLY A 21 -19.49 5.76 -7.99
C GLY A 21 -19.56 7.29 -7.90
N LYS A 22 -19.91 7.87 -6.74
CA LYS A 22 -20.00 9.33 -6.62
C LYS A 22 -18.60 9.93 -6.62
N THR A 23 -18.47 11.12 -7.22
CA THR A 23 -17.18 11.81 -7.35
C THR A 23 -16.46 11.97 -6.00
N ALA A 24 -17.17 12.35 -4.94
CA ALA A 24 -16.56 12.50 -3.61
C ALA A 24 -15.95 11.17 -3.10
N THR A 25 -16.73 10.09 -3.17
CA THR A 25 -16.29 8.75 -2.77
C THR A 25 -15.10 8.26 -3.60
N LEU A 26 -15.09 8.54 -4.91
CA LEU A 26 -13.99 8.18 -5.79
C LEU A 26 -12.70 8.94 -5.46
N LEU A 27 -12.81 10.22 -5.11
CA LEU A 27 -11.67 11.05 -4.71
C LEU A 27 -11.08 10.62 -3.36
N GLU A 28 -11.93 10.32 -2.37
CA GLU A 28 -11.52 9.76 -1.08
C GLU A 28 -10.76 8.43 -1.29
N HIS A 29 -11.36 7.50 -2.05
CA HIS A 29 -10.71 6.23 -2.37
C HIS A 29 -9.40 6.41 -3.14
N ALA A 30 -9.31 7.38 -4.06
CA ALA A 30 -8.07 7.63 -4.80
C ALA A 30 -6.93 8.07 -3.87
N ALA A 31 -7.20 8.89 -2.86
CA ALA A 31 -6.21 9.29 -1.86
C ALA A 31 -5.74 8.11 -1.02
N GLU A 32 -6.68 7.29 -0.52
CA GLU A 32 -6.36 6.08 0.26
C GLU A 32 -5.56 5.06 -0.56
N PHE A 33 -5.97 4.82 -1.79
CA PHE A 33 -5.30 3.90 -2.71
C PHE A 33 -3.91 4.39 -3.09
N GLY A 34 -3.73 5.70 -3.26
CA GLY A 34 -2.42 6.32 -3.46
C GLY A 34 -1.47 6.05 -2.29
N GLY A 35 -1.96 6.17 -1.05
CA GLY A 35 -1.19 5.83 0.16
C GLY A 35 -0.74 4.37 0.18
N TYR A 36 -1.64 3.44 -0.14
CA TYR A 36 -1.32 2.02 -0.25
C TYR A 36 -0.23 1.73 -1.31
N VAL A 37 -0.29 2.38 -2.47
CA VAL A 37 0.74 2.21 -3.51
C VAL A 37 2.09 2.74 -3.02
N ALA A 38 2.13 3.89 -2.34
CA ALA A 38 3.37 4.42 -1.79
C ALA A 38 4.00 3.47 -0.75
N GLU A 39 3.18 2.85 0.11
CA GLU A 39 3.65 1.83 1.06
C GLU A 39 4.22 0.60 0.35
N LEU A 40 3.56 0.13 -0.72
CA LEU A 40 4.06 -0.96 -1.55
C LEU A 40 5.42 -0.63 -2.20
N GLU A 41 5.55 0.58 -2.75
CA GLU A 41 6.80 1.03 -3.37
C GLU A 41 7.94 1.09 -2.35
N ASN A 42 7.69 1.63 -1.16
CA ASN A 42 8.66 1.66 -0.07
C ASN A 42 9.08 0.26 0.37
N GLN A 43 8.14 -0.66 0.56
CA GLN A 43 8.46 -2.05 0.93
C GLN A 43 9.24 -2.77 -0.19
N ASN A 44 8.87 -2.54 -1.44
CA ASN A 44 9.56 -3.08 -2.61
C ASN A 44 10.99 -2.58 -2.73
N GLN A 45 11.26 -1.32 -2.39
CA GLN A 45 12.60 -0.78 -2.35
C GLN A 45 13.40 -1.42 -1.20
N ALA A 46 12.82 -1.49 -0.01
CA ALA A 46 13.48 -2.08 1.15
C ALA A 46 13.82 -3.57 0.98
N TRP A 47 13.02 -4.32 0.20
CA TRP A 47 13.35 -5.69 -0.22
C TRP A 47 14.49 -5.77 -1.23
N ARG A 48 14.68 -4.76 -2.09
CA ARG A 48 15.78 -4.73 -3.07
C ARG A 48 17.11 -4.35 -2.42
N ASP A 49 17.05 -3.55 -1.35
CA ASP A 49 18.22 -3.08 -0.61
C ASP A 49 18.74 -4.12 0.40
N TRP A 50 17.96 -5.17 0.69
CA TRP A 50 18.30 -6.26 1.62
C TRP A 50 18.90 -7.47 0.90
#